data_AF-A0A8S0TFJ3-F1
#
_entry.id   AF-A0A8S0TFJ3-F1
#
_cell.length_a   1.000
_cell.length_b   1.000
_cell.length_c   1.000
_cell.angle_alpha   90.00
_cell.angle_beta   90.00
_cell.angle_gamma   90.00
#
_symmetry.space_group_name_H-M   'P 1'
#
loop_
_entity.id
_entity.type
_entity.pdbx_description
1 polymer ?
#
loop_
_entity_poly.entity_id
_entity_poly.type
_entity_poly.pdbx_seq_one_letter_code
_entity_poly.pdbx_strand_id
1 'polypeptide(L)'
;MINSLVALQTLGVFKCEAIEEIIGRQEEDDSSKIEIVEEGMTSRIVFLKLRDLTLSYLDRFRALSSLNHELAFPSLVLLQIEKCPVMTFKTT
;
A
#
# COMPACT_ATOMS: atom_id res chain seq x y z
N MET A 1 -1.89 16.17 -7.16
CA MET A 1 -2.57 16.44 -5.88
C MET A 1 -2.25 15.28 -4.94
N ILE A 2 -1.61 15.52 -3.79
CA ILE A 2 -1.25 14.45 -2.85
C ILE A 2 -2.52 14.08 -2.09
N ASN A 3 -3.14 12.96 -2.48
CA ASN A 3 -4.28 12.34 -1.79
C ASN A 3 -3.84 11.83 -0.41
N SER A 4 -3.66 12.77 0.52
CA SER A 4 -3.06 12.49 1.82
C SER A 4 -4.05 11.70 2.67
N LEU A 5 -3.87 10.38 2.73
CA LEU A 5 -4.51 9.48 3.71
C LEU A 5 -3.89 9.63 5.11
N VAL A 6 -3.40 10.83 5.45
CA VAL A 6 -2.64 11.14 6.68
C VAL A 6 -3.49 10.92 7.94
N ALA A 7 -4.81 10.95 7.79
CA ALA A 7 -5.76 10.67 8.87
C ALA A 7 -6.27 9.21 8.90
N LEU A 8 -5.87 8.35 7.96
CA LEU A 8 -6.36 6.98 7.86
C LEU A 8 -5.97 6.17 9.10
N GLN A 9 -6.98 5.66 9.82
CA GLN A 9 -6.79 4.84 11.02
C GLN A 9 -7.04 3.36 10.78
N THR A 10 -7.91 3.02 9.84
CA THR A 10 -8.30 1.65 9.55
C THR A 10 -8.34 1.46 8.05
N LEU A 11 -7.70 0.40 7.56
CA LEU A 11 -7.75 -0.05 6.17
C LEU A 11 -8.16 -1.52 6.14
N GLY A 12 -9.29 -1.79 5.52
CA GLY A 12 -9.83 -3.13 5.36
C GLY A 12 -10.10 -3.41 3.89
N VAL A 13 -9.55 -4.50 3.35
CA VAL A 13 -9.84 -4.97 1.99
C VAL A 13 -10.25 -6.43 2.07
N PHE A 14 -11.46 -6.72 1.61
CA PHE A 14 -12.10 -8.03 1.77
C PHE A 14 -12.67 -8.49 0.43
N LYS A 15 -12.36 -9.73 0.02
CA LYS A 15 -12.97 -10.38 -1.16
C LYS A 15 -12.89 -9.52 -2.43
N CYS A 16 -11.77 -8.85 -2.64
CA CYS A 16 -11.53 -8.05 -3.83
C CYS A 16 -10.73 -8.88 -4.84
N GLU A 17 -11.34 -9.20 -5.98
CA GLU A 17 -10.74 -10.04 -7.01
C GLU A 17 -9.72 -9.30 -7.88
N ALA A 18 -9.80 -7.96 -7.92
CA ALA A 18 -8.98 -7.12 -8.79
C ALA A 18 -7.71 -6.58 -8.10
N ILE A 19 -7.66 -6.55 -6.77
CA ILE A 19 -6.56 -5.89 -6.07
C ILE A 19 -5.29 -6.75 -6.10
N GLU A 20 -4.23 -6.19 -6.67
CA GLU A 20 -2.90 -6.81 -6.67
C GLU A 20 -1.98 -6.16 -5.63
N GLU A 21 -2.13 -4.86 -5.40
CA GLU A 21 -1.30 -4.05 -4.49
C GLU A 21 -2.14 -2.99 -3.75
N ILE A 22 -1.73 -2.60 -2.54
CA ILE A 22 -2.39 -1.52 -1.78
C ILE A 22 -1.93 -0.15 -2.28
N ILE A 23 -0.63 -0.01 -2.50
CA ILE A 23 0.01 1.17 -3.06
C ILE A 23 0.49 0.82 -4.45
N GLY A 24 -0.34 1.15 -5.45
CA GLY A 24 -0.03 0.98 -6.86
C GLY A 24 0.55 2.24 -7.49
N ARG A 25 1.01 2.11 -8.74
CA ARG A 25 1.33 3.26 -9.59
C ARG A 25 0.05 3.99 -9.95
N GLN A 26 0.11 5.31 -10.00
CA GLN A 26 -0.88 6.07 -10.75
C GLN A 26 -0.63 5.75 -12.23
N GLU A 27 -1.53 5.01 -12.87
CA GLU A 27 -1.49 4.92 -14.33
C GLU A 27 -1.75 6.32 -14.88
N GLU A 28 -0.77 6.84 -15.62
CA GLU A 28 -0.84 8.14 -16.28
C GLU A 28 -1.92 8.07 -17.36
N ASP A 29 -3.13 8.52 -17.04
CA ASP A 29 -3.96 9.15 -18.06
C ASP A 29 -3.25 10.48 -18.40
N ASP A 30 -2.92 10.67 -19.68
CA ASP A 30 -1.93 11.59 -20.30
C ASP A 30 -2.12 13.12 -20.01
N SER A 31 -2.88 13.49 -18.98
CA SER A 31 -3.30 14.87 -18.68
C SER A 31 -2.84 15.40 -17.32
N SER A 32 -2.18 14.59 -16.48
CA SER A 32 -1.63 15.07 -15.22
C SER A 32 -0.22 14.54 -14.98
N LYS A 33 0.76 15.22 -15.57
CA LYS A 33 2.18 15.11 -15.18
C LYS A 33 2.29 15.40 -13.69
N ILE A 34 2.38 14.35 -12.88
CA ILE A 34 2.95 14.48 -11.56
C ILE A 34 4.46 14.44 -11.81
N GLU A 35 5.13 15.58 -11.69
CA GLU A 35 6.59 15.62 -11.61
C GLU A 35 7.00 14.81 -10.38
N ILE A 36 7.30 13.53 -10.57
CA ILE A 36 8.07 12.76 -9.62
C ILE A 36 9.50 13.21 -9.87
N VAL A 37 9.98 14.14 -9.04
CA VAL A 37 11.40 14.44 -8.95
C VAL A 37 12.06 13.18 -8.39
N GLU A 38 12.47 12.29 -9.29
CA GLU A 38 13.28 11.12 -8.96
C GLU A 38 14.71 11.60 -8.68
N GLU A 39 14.92 12.18 -7.50
CA GLU A 39 16.26 12.33 -6.93
C GLU A 39 16.49 11.11 -6.03
N GLY A 40 17.43 10.26 -6.44
CA GLY A 40 17.61 8.91 -5.92
C GLY A 40 17.68 8.83 -4.39
N MET A 41 16.73 8.12 -3.80
CA MET A 41 16.83 7.32 -2.57
C MET A 41 15.44 6.74 -2.31
N THR A 42 15.38 5.50 -1.84
CA THR A 42 14.16 4.78 -1.42
C THR A 42 13.11 5.74 -0.81
N SER A 43 11.98 5.95 -1.48
CA SER A 43 10.96 6.88 -0.96
C SER A 43 10.13 6.16 0.11
N ARG A 44 10.12 6.70 1.33
CA ARG A 44 9.41 6.09 2.45
C ARG A 44 7.97 6.61 2.55
N ILE A 45 6.99 5.70 2.57
CA ILE A 45 5.58 6.02 2.80
C ILE A 45 5.24 5.65 4.25
N VAL A 46 4.82 6.64 5.03
CA VAL A 46 4.54 6.48 6.45
C VAL A 46 3.04 6.67 6.73
N PHE A 47 2.39 5.61 7.21
CA PHE A 47 1.02 5.65 7.69
C PHE A 47 1.01 5.98 9.18
N LEU A 48 1.13 7.26 9.51
CA LEU A 48 1.31 7.73 10.90
C LEU A 48 0.16 7.35 11.84
N LYS A 49 -1.07 7.23 11.34
CA LYS A 49 -2.27 7.00 12.17
C LYS A 49 -2.94 5.65 11.93
N LEU A 50 -2.44 4.83 11.00
CA LEU A 50 -3.05 3.54 10.69
C LEU A 50 -2.81 2.60 11.87
N ARG A 51 -3.90 2.21 12.52
CA ARG A 51 -3.93 1.26 13.63
C ARG A 51 -4.33 -0.13 13.20
N ASP A 52 -5.26 -0.23 12.24
CA ASP A 52 -5.83 -1.51 11.85
C ASP A 52 -5.67 -1.72 10.34
N LEU A 53 -4.94 -2.78 9.95
CA LEU A 53 -4.81 -3.23 8.57
C LEU A 53 -5.33 -4.66 8.45
N THR A 54 -6.42 -4.83 7.71
CA THR A 54 -7.00 -6.15 7.44
C THR A 54 -7.08 -6.41 5.94
N LEU A 55 -6.45 -7.49 5.50
CA LEU A 55 -6.50 -7.98 4.13
C LEU A 55 -7.03 -9.41 4.16
N SER A 56 -8.16 -9.66 3.49
CA SER A 56 -8.75 -11.00 3.54
C SER A 56 -9.38 -11.43 2.23
N TYR A 57 -9.16 -12.70 1.85
CA TYR A 57 -9.72 -13.30 0.64
C TYR A 57 -9.33 -12.51 -0.62
N LEU A 58 -8.03 -12.24 -0.78
CA LEU A 58 -7.52 -11.47 -1.92
C LEU A 58 -6.66 -12.39 -2.80
N ASP A 59 -7.30 -13.04 -3.75
CA ASP A 59 -6.69 -14.12 -4.55
C ASP A 59 -5.54 -13.64 -5.45
N ARG A 60 -5.56 -12.37 -5.85
CA ARG A 60 -4.52 -11.75 -6.70
C ARG A 60 -3.55 -10.86 -5.94
N PHE A 61 -3.72 -10.71 -4.63
CA PHE A 61 -2.91 -9.79 -3.83
C PHE A 61 -1.49 -10.30 -3.66
N ARG A 62 -0.51 -9.51 -4.10
CA ARG A 62 0.90 -9.91 -4.17
C ARG A 62 1.77 -9.23 -3.13
N ALA A 63 1.55 -7.93 -2.92
CA ALA A 63 2.39 -7.10 -2.06
C ALA A 63 1.64 -5.84 -1.60
N LEU A 64 2.10 -5.22 -0.52
CA LEU A 64 1.57 -3.90 -0.11
C LEU A 64 1.98 -2.80 -1.10
N SER A 65 3.16 -2.91 -1.71
CA SER A 65 3.72 -2.03 -2.75
C SER A 65 4.78 -2.80 -3.54
N SER A 66 4.71 -2.79 -4.89
CA SER A 66 5.82 -3.27 -5.74
C SER A 66 6.87 -2.21 -6.03
N LEU A 67 6.55 -0.94 -5.75
CA LEU A 67 7.47 0.17 -5.87
C LEU A 67 8.59 0.05 -4.84
N ASN A 68 9.77 0.61 -5.15
CA ASN A 68 10.93 0.70 -4.24
C ASN A 68 10.67 1.72 -3.11
N HIS A 69 9.53 1.58 -2.44
CA HIS A 69 9.12 2.36 -1.29
C HIS A 69 9.27 1.54 -0.02
N GLU A 70 9.86 2.16 1.01
CA GLU A 70 9.79 1.61 2.37
C GLU A 70 8.42 1.96 2.97
N LEU A 71 7.64 0.97 3.39
CA LEU A 71 6.37 1.20 4.07
C LEU A 71 6.56 1.14 5.59
N ALA A 72 6.10 2.17 6.29
CA ALA A 72 6.17 2.21 7.75
C ALA A 72 4.80 2.48 8.38
N PHE A 73 4.46 1.72 9.41
CA PHE A 73 3.19 1.77 10.12
C PHE A 73 3.42 1.97 11.64
N PRO A 74 3.95 3.12 12.07
CA PRO A 74 4.39 3.31 13.47
C PRO A 74 3.26 3.19 14.52
N SER A 75 2.00 3.33 14.11
CA SER A 75 0.84 3.24 15.00
C SER A 75 0.04 1.94 14.84
N LEU A 76 0.54 0.96 14.08
CA LEU A 76 -0.21 -0.26 13.79
C LEU A 76 -0.37 -1.11 15.05
N VAL A 77 -1.61 -1.41 15.39
CA VAL A 77 -2.01 -2.24 16.52
C VAL A 77 -2.46 -3.62 16.04
N LEU A 78 -3.18 -3.67 14.91
CA LEU A 78 -3.72 -4.89 14.34
C LEU A 78 -3.27 -5.04 12.88
N LEU A 79 -2.58 -6.14 12.60
CA LEU A 79 -2.34 -6.64 11.25
C LEU A 79 -2.99 -8.00 11.09
N GLN A 80 -3.99 -8.09 10.22
CA GLN A 80 -4.64 -9.34 9.87
C GLN A 80 -4.53 -9.58 8.37
N ILE A 81 -3.89 -10.69 7.99
CA ILE A 81 -3.79 -11.14 6.61
C ILE A 81 -4.30 -12.57 6.57
N GLU A 82 -5.41 -12.80 5.88
CA GLU A 82 -6.07 -14.10 5.81
C GLU A 82 -6.41 -14.45 4.37
N LYS A 83 -6.07 -15.66 3.90
CA LYS A 83 -6.47 -16.14 2.56
C LYS A 83 -6.05 -15.15 1.44
N CYS A 84 -4.77 -14.77 1.47
CA CYS A 84 -4.11 -14.03 0.40
C CYS A 84 -2.99 -14.90 -0.18
N PRO A 85 -3.31 -15.90 -1.03
CA PRO A 85 -2.41 -17.02 -1.35
C PRO A 85 -1.17 -16.63 -2.16
N VAL A 86 -1.20 -15.48 -2.85
CA VAL A 86 -0.11 -15.01 -3.72
C VAL A 86 0.85 -14.07 -2.99
N MET A 87 0.51 -13.64 -1.77
CA MET A 87 1.28 -12.62 -1.07
C MET A 87 2.69 -13.09 -0.70
N THR A 88 3.70 -12.30 -1.07
CA THR A 88 5.10 -12.57 -0.71
C THR A 88 5.56 -11.64 0.41
N PHE A 89 6.14 -12.19 1.48
CA PHE A 89 6.77 -11.40 2.54
C PHE A 89 8.23 -11.14 2.19
N LYS A 90 8.64 -9.87 2.13
CA LYS A 90 10.06 -9.50 2.14
C LYS A 90 10.43 -9.09 3.55
N THR A 91 11.21 -9.92 4.23
CA THR A 91 11.89 -9.54 5.48
C THR A 91 13.18 -8.83 5.11
N THR A 92 13.32 -7.55 5.45
CA THR A 92 14.59 -6.79 5.39
C THR A 92 14.68 -5.94 6.64
#